data_AF-A0A0D7A559-F1
#
_entry.id   AF-A0A0D7A559-F1
#
_cell.length_a   1.000
_cell.length_b   1.000
_cell.length_c   1.000
_cell.angle_alpha   90.00
_cell.angle_beta   90.00
_cell.angle_gamma   90.00
#
_symmetry.space_group_name_H-M   'P 1'
#
loop_
_entity.id
_entity.type
_entity.pdbx_description
1 polymer ?
#
loop_
_entity_poly.entity_id
_entity_poly.type
_entity_poly.pdbx_seq_one_letter_code
_entity_poly.pdbx_strand_id
1 'polypeptide(L)'
;ADRLANEGAHKDEPDHVDVEVRTPEVRLTGAKLSKMTQARVYAAIRETKMEKYEKRAATQQVIATVQEQVEDVYNHKPTEAGIWRAIRNKTIHREARFFLWMTAHNAYMVGENWLRQGFSDEYRIRSVCTHCGQMESMEHILFKCRSPGQAQIWKEIKFLFEQKGLEWCQPNLGEVVACATP
;
A
#
# COMPACT_ATOMS: atom_id res chain seq x y z
N ALA A 1 20.12 30.51 34.89
CA ALA A 1 19.31 29.34 34.50
C ALA A 1 19.65 28.16 35.39
N ASP A 2 20.92 27.78 35.49
CA ASP A 2 21.38 26.57 36.21
C ASP A 2 21.01 26.53 37.70
N ARG A 3 21.05 27.67 38.41
CA ARG A 3 20.65 27.74 39.83
C ARG A 3 19.18 27.40 40.04
N LEU A 4 18.28 27.93 39.21
CA LEU A 4 16.84 27.69 39.29
C LEU A 4 16.47 26.26 38.82
N ALA A 5 17.23 25.71 37.87
CA ALA A 5 17.05 24.33 37.43
C ALA A 5 17.44 23.33 38.53
N ASN A 6 18.52 23.61 39.27
CA ASN A 6 18.96 22.78 40.39
C ASN A 6 17.97 22.83 41.57
N GLU A 7 17.43 24.00 41.88
CA GLU A 7 16.39 24.19 42.90
C GLU A 7 15.09 23.43 42.52
N GLY A 8 14.73 23.38 41.23
CA GLY A 8 13.58 22.60 40.76
C GLY A 8 13.77 21.08 40.82
N ALA A 9 14.98 20.58 40.61
CA ALA A 9 15.29 19.14 40.64
C ALA A 9 15.18 18.53 42.05
N HIS A 10 15.26 19.35 43.10
CA HIS A 10 15.20 18.95 44.50
C HIS A 10 13.81 19.15 45.14
N LYS A 11 12.77 19.50 44.38
CA LYS A 11 11.41 19.58 44.89
C LYS A 11 10.77 18.20 44.99
N ASP A 12 10.15 17.90 46.13
CA ASP A 12 9.44 16.64 46.38
C ASP A 12 8.15 16.52 45.55
N GLU A 13 7.52 17.67 45.23
CA GLU A 13 6.33 17.74 44.38
C GLU A 13 6.58 18.65 43.16
N PRO A 14 6.17 18.23 41.95
CA PRO A 14 6.32 19.04 40.76
C PRO A 14 5.41 20.27 40.80
N ASP A 15 5.94 21.41 40.33
CA ASP A 15 5.14 22.63 40.19
C ASP A 15 3.98 22.41 39.20
N HIS A 16 2.76 22.74 39.60
CA HIS A 16 1.61 22.72 38.70
C HIS A 16 1.67 23.94 37.76
N VAL A 17 2.27 23.74 36.58
CA VAL A 17 2.31 24.76 35.53
C VAL A 17 1.01 24.69 34.73
N ASP A 18 0.25 25.78 34.74
CA ASP A 18 -0.87 25.94 33.82
C ASP A 18 -0.33 26.13 32.40
N VAL A 19 -0.48 25.08 31.58
CA VAL A 19 -0.03 25.04 30.18
C VAL A 19 -1.11 25.51 29.20
N GLU A 20 -2.28 25.94 29.68
CA GLU A 20 -3.30 26.49 28.80
C GLU A 20 -2.85 27.84 28.22
N VAL A 21 -2.79 27.90 26.89
CA VAL A 21 -2.48 29.12 26.16
C VAL A 21 -3.72 30.02 26.17
N ARG A 22 -3.85 30.84 27.22
CA ARG A 22 -5.00 31.74 27.46
C ARG A 22 -5.04 32.96 26.52
N THR A 23 -3.92 33.33 25.90
CA THR A 23 -3.79 34.51 25.05
C THR A 23 -3.81 34.16 23.56
N PRO A 24 -4.77 34.70 22.76
CA PRO A 24 -4.87 34.41 21.33
C PRO A 24 -3.62 34.80 20.51
N GLU A 25 -2.86 35.80 20.96
CA GLU A 25 -1.70 36.37 20.25
C GLU A 25 -0.50 35.42 20.16
N VAL A 26 -0.34 34.53 21.15
CA VAL A 26 0.69 33.48 21.18
C VAL A 26 0.17 32.14 20.65
N ARG A 27 -1.12 32.07 20.29
CA ARG A 27 -1.72 30.92 19.62
C ARG A 27 -1.37 30.96 18.13
N LEU A 28 -0.11 30.68 17.83
CA LEU A 28 0.38 30.59 16.45
C LEU A 28 -0.34 29.43 15.74
N THR A 29 -1.10 29.76 14.70
CA THR A 29 -1.76 28.79 13.83
C THR A 29 -1.02 28.72 12.49
N GLY A 30 -0.92 27.51 11.92
CA GLY A 30 -0.28 27.29 10.63
C GLY A 30 1.26 27.16 10.68
N ALA A 31 1.87 27.15 9.50
CA ALA A 31 3.31 26.94 9.33
C ALA A 31 4.04 28.27 9.08
N LYS A 32 5.15 28.50 9.79
CA LYS A 32 6.03 29.66 9.54
C LYS A 32 6.64 29.59 8.16
N LEU A 33 6.25 30.50 7.25
CA LEU A 33 6.68 30.52 5.84
C LEU A 33 8.21 30.51 5.68
N SER A 34 8.93 31.27 6.50
CA SER A 34 10.41 31.31 6.45
C SER A 34 11.10 30.02 6.89
N LYS A 35 10.35 29.04 7.43
CA LYS A 35 10.84 27.70 7.78
C LYS A 35 10.19 26.60 6.93
N MET A 36 9.33 26.96 5.96
CA MET A 36 8.72 25.99 5.06
C MET A 36 9.70 25.54 3.97
N THR A 37 9.64 24.26 3.64
CA THR A 37 10.29 23.69 2.46
C THR A 37 9.25 23.38 1.40
N GLN A 38 9.65 23.39 0.12
CA GLN A 38 8.75 23.02 -0.98
C GLN A 38 8.10 21.64 -0.75
N ALA A 39 8.84 20.67 -0.20
CA ALA A 39 8.31 19.35 0.13
C ALA A 39 7.17 19.42 1.17
N ARG A 40 7.30 20.24 2.22
CA ARG A 40 6.24 20.42 3.23
C ARG A 40 5.04 21.17 2.68
N VAL A 41 5.27 22.22 1.87
CA VAL A 41 4.19 22.95 1.18
C VAL A 41 3.42 22.01 0.27
N TYR A 42 4.13 21.23 -0.55
CA TYR A 42 3.52 20.29 -1.47
C TYR A 42 2.74 19.19 -0.74
N ALA A 43 3.28 18.64 0.35
CA ALA A 43 2.59 17.65 1.17
C ALA A 43 1.27 18.20 1.73
N ALA A 44 1.29 19.41 2.31
CA ALA A 44 0.09 20.06 2.83
C ALA A 44 -0.95 20.33 1.75
N ILE A 45 -0.55 20.90 0.60
CA ILE A 45 -1.46 21.12 -0.54
C ILE A 45 -2.06 19.80 -1.02
N ARG A 46 -1.23 18.75 -1.10
CA ARG A 46 -1.70 17.42 -1.52
C ARG A 46 -2.72 16.87 -0.54
N GLU A 47 -2.46 16.94 0.76
CA GLU A 47 -3.39 16.48 1.80
C GLU A 47 -4.74 17.18 1.71
N THR A 48 -4.75 18.51 1.65
CA THR A 48 -5.99 19.30 1.46
C THR A 48 -6.71 18.98 0.15
N LYS A 49 -5.96 18.73 -0.94
CA LYS A 49 -6.59 18.31 -2.21
C LYS A 49 -7.19 16.91 -2.12
N MET A 50 -6.53 15.99 -1.40
CA MET A 50 -6.99 14.61 -1.25
C MET A 50 -8.27 14.50 -0.42
N GLU A 51 -8.58 15.46 0.46
CA GLU A 51 -9.87 15.50 1.19
C GLU A 51 -11.09 15.55 0.26
N LYS A 52 -10.92 16.07 -0.97
CA LYS A 52 -11.99 16.15 -1.97
C LYS A 52 -12.23 14.84 -2.72
N TYR A 53 -11.29 13.89 -2.64
CA TYR A 53 -11.34 12.66 -3.42
C TYR A 53 -11.66 11.47 -2.52
N GLU A 54 -12.67 10.72 -2.91
CA GLU A 54 -12.96 9.45 -2.28
C GLU A 54 -11.92 8.40 -2.64
N LYS A 55 -11.69 7.45 -1.74
CA LYS A 55 -10.86 6.29 -2.03
C LYS A 55 -11.53 5.46 -3.13
N ARG A 56 -10.77 5.08 -4.15
CA ARG A 56 -11.28 4.23 -5.23
C ARG A 56 -11.68 2.86 -4.70
N ALA A 57 -12.96 2.50 -4.84
CA ALA A 57 -13.52 1.23 -4.37
C ALA A 57 -12.71 0.00 -4.83
N ALA A 58 -12.33 -0.06 -6.10
CA ALA A 58 -11.53 -1.16 -6.65
C ALA A 58 -10.15 -1.31 -5.97
N THR A 59 -9.50 -0.21 -5.59
CA THR A 59 -8.23 -0.28 -4.84
C THR A 59 -8.49 -0.79 -3.42
N GLN A 60 -9.57 -0.35 -2.77
CA GLN A 60 -9.91 -0.83 -1.42
C GLN A 60 -10.24 -2.32 -1.40
N GLN A 61 -10.93 -2.83 -2.43
CA GLN A 61 -11.20 -4.27 -2.58
C GLN A 61 -9.92 -5.08 -2.68
N VAL A 62 -8.99 -4.68 -3.55
CA VAL A 62 -7.70 -5.39 -3.68
C VAL A 62 -6.90 -5.35 -2.38
N ILE A 63 -6.84 -4.19 -1.71
CA ILE A 63 -6.16 -4.08 -0.41
C ILE A 63 -6.81 -4.99 0.63
N ALA A 64 -8.14 -5.06 0.70
CA ALA A 64 -8.84 -5.96 1.62
C ALA A 64 -8.51 -7.43 1.35
N THR A 65 -8.54 -7.85 0.08
CA THR A 65 -8.13 -9.21 -0.32
C THR A 65 -6.69 -9.51 0.05
N VAL A 66 -5.75 -8.56 -0.16
CA VAL A 66 -4.35 -8.72 0.23
C VAL A 66 -4.23 -8.88 1.75
N GLN A 67 -4.95 -8.09 2.53
CA GLN A 67 -4.92 -8.19 4.00
C GLN A 67 -5.45 -9.53 4.50
N GLU A 68 -6.56 -10.01 3.94
CA GLU A 68 -7.16 -11.30 4.27
C GLU A 68 -6.22 -12.46 3.92
N GLN A 69 -5.69 -12.47 2.69
CA GLN A 69 -4.78 -13.54 2.24
C GLN A 69 -3.47 -13.62 3.03
N VAL A 70 -2.94 -12.46 3.49
CA VAL A 70 -1.75 -12.44 4.35
C VAL A 70 -2.10 -12.87 5.78
N GLU A 71 -3.26 -12.48 6.29
CA GLU A 71 -3.76 -12.90 7.60
C GLU A 71 -3.98 -14.42 7.65
N ASP A 72 -4.54 -15.02 6.59
CA ASP A 72 -4.76 -16.46 6.49
C ASP A 72 -3.47 -17.29 6.53
N VAL A 73 -2.39 -16.77 5.92
CA VAL A 73 -1.11 -17.51 5.79
C VAL A 73 -0.21 -17.27 7.00
N TYR A 74 -0.09 -16.02 7.47
CA TYR A 74 0.89 -15.62 8.48
C TYR A 74 0.27 -15.30 9.84
N ASN A 75 -1.06 -15.38 9.98
CA ASN A 75 -1.80 -14.97 11.18
C ASN A 75 -1.47 -13.53 11.61
N HIS A 76 -1.15 -12.68 10.63
CA HIS A 76 -0.82 -11.27 10.79
C HIS A 76 -1.50 -10.45 9.71
N LYS A 77 -2.28 -9.44 10.11
CA LYS A 77 -2.96 -8.53 9.18
C LYS A 77 -2.12 -7.26 8.97
N PRO A 78 -1.47 -7.07 7.81
CA PRO A 78 -0.72 -5.86 7.55
C PRO A 78 -1.66 -4.66 7.43
N THR A 79 -1.20 -3.48 7.84
CA THR A 79 -1.96 -2.23 7.63
C THR A 79 -1.91 -1.80 6.17
N GLU A 80 -2.95 -1.12 5.66
CA GLU A 80 -2.95 -0.53 4.30
C GLU A 80 -1.69 0.33 4.07
N ALA A 81 -1.33 1.17 5.05
CA ALA A 81 -0.12 1.98 4.99
C ALA A 81 1.16 1.14 4.96
N GLY A 82 1.17 -0.01 5.65
CA GLY A 82 2.25 -1.00 5.61
C GLY A 82 2.44 -1.59 4.22
N ILE A 83 1.35 -2.01 3.56
CA ILE A 83 1.37 -2.53 2.18
C ILE A 83 1.93 -1.47 1.22
N TRP A 84 1.42 -0.23 1.27
CA TRP A 84 1.93 0.85 0.41
C TRP A 84 3.40 1.23 0.69
N ARG A 85 3.88 0.99 1.92
CA ARG A 85 5.30 1.17 2.27
C ARG A 85 6.13 0.02 1.72
N ALA A 86 5.66 -1.22 1.85
CA ALA A 86 6.31 -2.43 1.35
C ALA A 86 6.54 -2.38 -0.16
N ILE A 87 5.51 -2.00 -0.94
CA ILE A 87 5.62 -1.82 -2.40
C ILE A 87 6.74 -0.83 -2.78
N ARG A 88 7.04 0.14 -1.93
CA ARG A 88 8.09 1.15 -2.14
C ARG A 88 9.48 0.73 -1.63
N ASN A 89 9.65 -0.51 -1.18
CA ASN A 89 10.94 -0.99 -0.67
C ASN A 89 12.02 -0.92 -1.76
N LYS A 90 13.15 -0.28 -1.44
CA LYS A 90 14.26 -0.03 -2.37
C LYS A 90 14.98 -1.31 -2.81
N THR A 91 14.81 -2.41 -2.08
CA THR A 91 15.37 -3.73 -2.46
C THR A 91 14.65 -4.35 -3.66
N ILE A 92 13.39 -3.97 -3.90
CA ILE A 92 12.60 -4.44 -5.04
C ILE A 92 12.96 -3.59 -6.26
N HIS A 93 13.19 -4.22 -7.41
CA HIS A 93 13.48 -3.52 -8.66
C HIS A 93 12.34 -2.54 -9.06
N ARG A 94 12.66 -1.44 -9.73
CA ARG A 94 11.68 -0.34 -10.00
C ARG A 94 10.45 -0.83 -10.76
N GLU A 95 10.66 -1.68 -11.76
CA GLU A 95 9.65 -2.27 -12.63
C GLU A 95 8.74 -3.21 -11.85
N ALA A 96 9.31 -4.00 -10.93
CA ALA A 96 8.54 -4.83 -10.02
C ALA A 96 7.69 -3.98 -9.07
N ARG A 97 8.24 -2.89 -8.50
CA ARG A 97 7.44 -1.95 -7.69
C ARG A 97 6.30 -1.33 -8.47
N PHE A 98 6.53 -0.96 -9.72
CA PHE A 98 5.48 -0.44 -10.60
C PHE A 98 4.39 -1.49 -10.85
N PHE A 99 4.77 -2.73 -11.12
CA PHE A 99 3.85 -3.85 -11.27
C PHE A 99 3.01 -4.09 -10.01
N LEU A 100 3.64 -4.13 -8.83
CA LEU A 100 2.94 -4.30 -7.55
C LEU A 100 1.99 -3.14 -7.28
N TRP A 101 2.42 -1.90 -7.54
CA TRP A 101 1.59 -0.71 -7.41
C TRP A 101 0.37 -0.75 -8.34
N MET A 102 0.57 -1.07 -9.62
CA MET A 102 -0.52 -1.18 -10.60
C MET A 102 -1.52 -2.29 -10.24
N THR A 103 -1.00 -3.41 -9.75
CA THR A 103 -1.80 -4.55 -9.27
C THR A 103 -2.64 -4.16 -8.06
N ALA A 104 -2.01 -3.59 -7.02
CA ALA A 104 -2.71 -3.12 -5.80
C ALA A 104 -3.77 -2.06 -6.10
N HIS A 105 -3.54 -1.20 -7.10
CA HIS A 105 -4.52 -0.20 -7.52
C HIS A 105 -5.63 -0.72 -8.43
N ASN A 106 -5.58 -1.98 -8.89
CA ASN A 106 -6.41 -2.49 -9.99
C ASN A 106 -6.40 -1.53 -11.21
N ALA A 107 -5.17 -1.17 -11.62
CA ALA A 107 -4.92 -0.17 -12.65
C ALA A 107 -4.62 -0.75 -14.03
N TYR A 108 -4.37 -2.06 -14.14
CA TYR A 108 -4.22 -2.73 -15.43
C TYR A 108 -5.55 -2.83 -16.17
N MET A 109 -5.51 -2.71 -17.51
CA MET A 109 -6.68 -2.95 -18.37
C MET A 109 -6.97 -4.45 -18.48
N VAL A 110 -7.62 -5.00 -17.47
CA VAL A 110 -8.02 -6.42 -17.36
C VAL A 110 -9.44 -6.50 -16.77
N GLY A 111 -10.16 -7.58 -17.09
CA GLY A 111 -11.46 -7.86 -16.47
C GLY A 111 -12.51 -6.79 -16.68
N GLU A 112 -13.13 -6.41 -15.55
CA GLU A 112 -14.15 -5.36 -15.46
C GLU A 112 -13.72 -4.01 -16.04
N ASN A 113 -12.41 -3.73 -16.12
CA ASN A 113 -11.93 -2.49 -16.71
C ASN A 113 -12.27 -2.37 -18.21
N TRP A 114 -12.43 -3.50 -18.91
CA TRP A 114 -12.92 -3.53 -20.30
C TRP A 114 -14.44 -3.38 -20.43
N LEU A 115 -15.20 -3.54 -19.33
CA LEU A 115 -16.67 -3.45 -19.33
C LEU A 115 -17.19 -2.03 -19.14
N ARG A 116 -16.31 -1.07 -18.82
CA ARG A 116 -16.66 0.33 -18.63
C ARG A 116 -17.38 0.91 -19.85
N GLN A 117 -18.22 1.92 -19.58
CA GLN A 117 -18.94 2.62 -20.64
C GLN A 117 -17.97 3.23 -21.65
N GLY A 118 -18.27 3.09 -22.95
CA GLY A 118 -17.46 3.62 -24.05
C GLY A 118 -16.55 2.60 -24.74
N PHE A 119 -16.37 1.39 -24.20
CA PHE A 119 -15.68 0.31 -24.92
C PHE A 119 -16.62 -0.43 -25.88
N SER A 120 -16.15 -0.73 -27.09
CA SER A 120 -16.87 -1.56 -28.06
C SER A 120 -16.92 -3.03 -27.61
N ASP A 121 -17.83 -3.81 -28.21
CA ASP A 121 -17.99 -5.23 -27.89
C ASP A 121 -16.71 -6.05 -28.16
N GLU A 122 -15.92 -5.65 -29.17
CA GLU A 122 -14.60 -6.22 -29.47
C GLU A 122 -13.57 -6.03 -28.35
N TYR A 123 -13.66 -4.94 -27.58
CA TYR A 123 -12.82 -4.77 -26.40
C TYR A 123 -13.37 -5.52 -25.18
N ARG A 124 -14.70 -5.58 -25.05
CA ARG A 124 -15.39 -6.21 -23.92
C ARG A 124 -15.15 -7.71 -23.83
N ILE A 125 -14.95 -8.40 -24.96
CA ILE A 125 -14.53 -9.81 -24.97
C ILE A 125 -13.19 -10.06 -24.26
N ARG A 126 -12.34 -9.04 -24.07
CA ARG A 126 -11.09 -9.15 -23.30
C ARG A 126 -11.30 -9.12 -21.78
N SER A 127 -12.53 -8.90 -21.32
CA SER A 127 -12.86 -8.98 -19.89
C SER A 127 -12.80 -10.41 -19.36
N VAL A 128 -12.96 -11.41 -20.23
CA VAL A 128 -12.98 -12.83 -19.86
C VAL A 128 -11.79 -13.57 -20.46
N CYS A 129 -11.34 -14.59 -19.75
CA CYS A 129 -10.25 -15.44 -20.21
C CYS A 129 -10.73 -16.32 -21.36
N THR A 130 -10.03 -16.30 -22.49
CA THR A 130 -10.35 -17.16 -23.64
C THR A 130 -10.09 -18.64 -23.38
N HIS A 131 -9.27 -18.98 -22.36
CA HIS A 131 -8.93 -20.37 -22.03
C HIS A 131 -9.93 -21.03 -21.08
N CYS A 132 -10.41 -20.33 -20.06
CA CYS A 132 -11.25 -20.91 -19.00
C CYS A 132 -12.61 -20.22 -18.82
N GLY A 133 -12.87 -19.10 -19.52
CA GLY A 133 -14.13 -18.36 -19.47
C GLY A 133 -14.37 -17.53 -18.20
N GLN A 134 -13.44 -17.52 -17.24
CA GLN A 134 -13.57 -16.70 -16.02
C GLN A 134 -13.28 -15.21 -16.30
N MET A 135 -13.87 -14.33 -15.49
CA MET A 135 -13.55 -12.90 -15.51
C MET A 135 -12.07 -12.71 -15.21
N GLU A 136 -11.36 -12.00 -16.08
CA GLU A 136 -9.93 -11.75 -15.90
C GLU A 136 -9.68 -10.82 -14.72
N SER A 137 -8.68 -11.14 -13.93
CA SER A 137 -8.17 -10.30 -12.84
C SER A 137 -6.69 -10.61 -12.66
N MET A 138 -5.95 -9.73 -11.98
CA MET A 138 -4.54 -10.04 -11.68
C MET A 138 -4.40 -11.34 -10.87
N GLU A 139 -5.34 -11.62 -9.97
CA GLU A 139 -5.36 -12.88 -9.23
C GLU A 139 -5.62 -14.08 -10.14
N HIS A 140 -6.56 -13.95 -11.08
CA HIS A 140 -6.84 -15.00 -12.03
C HIS A 140 -5.63 -15.29 -12.93
N ILE A 141 -5.08 -14.26 -13.57
CA ILE A 141 -3.93 -14.35 -14.48
C ILE A 141 -2.76 -15.04 -13.78
N LEU A 142 -2.43 -14.60 -12.56
CA LEU A 142 -1.24 -15.06 -11.86
C LEU A 142 -1.44 -16.41 -11.15
N PHE A 143 -2.62 -16.71 -10.60
CA PHE A 143 -2.76 -17.84 -9.66
C PHE A 143 -3.92 -18.81 -9.93
N LYS A 144 -4.98 -18.40 -10.65
CA LYS A 144 -6.19 -19.25 -10.80
C LYS A 144 -6.44 -19.77 -12.21
N CYS A 145 -5.86 -19.13 -13.23
CA CYS A 145 -6.05 -19.50 -14.63
C CYS A 145 -5.53 -20.91 -14.92
N ARG A 146 -6.26 -21.63 -15.79
CA ARG A 146 -5.90 -22.98 -16.25
C ARG A 146 -5.03 -22.97 -17.51
N SER A 147 -4.52 -21.81 -17.92
CA SER A 147 -3.66 -21.72 -19.09
C SER A 147 -2.32 -22.44 -18.81
N PRO A 148 -1.77 -23.18 -19.79
CA PRO A 148 -0.56 -23.96 -19.58
C PRO A 148 0.67 -23.08 -19.26
N GLY A 149 0.69 -21.84 -19.77
CA GLY A 149 1.80 -20.91 -19.55
C GLY A 149 1.96 -20.49 -18.09
N GLN A 150 0.85 -20.28 -17.36
CA GLN A 150 0.92 -19.93 -15.94
C GLN A 150 1.55 -21.06 -15.12
N ALA A 151 1.08 -22.29 -15.32
CA ALA A 151 1.60 -23.46 -14.63
C ALA A 151 3.10 -23.68 -14.92
N GLN A 152 3.53 -23.45 -16.17
CA GLN A 152 4.95 -23.54 -16.52
C GLN A 152 5.78 -22.49 -15.78
N ILE A 153 5.34 -21.23 -15.72
CA ILE A 153 6.07 -20.17 -15.01
C ILE A 153 6.24 -20.53 -13.53
N TRP A 154 5.19 -20.99 -12.86
CA TRP A 154 5.29 -21.40 -11.45
C TRP A 154 6.18 -22.62 -11.25
N LYS A 155 6.21 -23.55 -12.20
CA LYS A 155 7.14 -24.69 -12.18
C LYS A 155 8.60 -24.22 -12.23
N GLU A 156 8.93 -23.24 -13.09
CA GLU A 156 10.27 -22.67 -13.16
C GLU A 156 10.64 -21.92 -11.87
N ILE A 157 9.71 -21.13 -11.31
CA ILE A 157 9.95 -20.42 -10.05
C ILE A 157 10.19 -21.40 -8.91
N LYS A 158 9.36 -22.45 -8.80
CA LYS A 158 9.54 -23.54 -7.84
C LYS A 158 10.93 -24.16 -7.95
N PHE A 159 11.34 -24.50 -9.16
CA PHE A 159 12.67 -25.07 -9.40
C PHE A 159 13.79 -24.12 -8.92
N LEU A 160 13.69 -22.82 -9.17
CA LEU A 160 14.67 -21.83 -8.70
C LEU A 160 14.75 -21.75 -7.17
N PHE A 161 13.61 -21.87 -6.47
CA PHE A 161 13.57 -21.89 -5.00
C PHE A 161 14.25 -23.14 -4.44
N GLU A 162 13.93 -24.30 -5.00
CA GLU A 162 14.51 -25.59 -4.60
C GLU A 162 16.03 -25.61 -4.82
N GLN A 163 16.52 -25.03 -5.92
CA GLN A 163 17.96 -24.88 -6.19
C GLN A 163 18.67 -23.98 -5.16
N LYS A 164 17.95 -23.09 -4.49
CA LYS A 164 18.48 -22.25 -3.40
C LYS A 164 18.33 -22.91 -2.03
N GLY A 165 17.78 -24.12 -1.95
CA GLY A 165 17.49 -24.81 -0.69
C GLY A 165 16.35 -24.15 0.10
N LEU A 166 15.49 -23.38 -0.55
CA LEU A 166 14.31 -22.77 0.06
C LEU A 166 13.11 -23.69 -0.09
N GLU A 167 12.29 -23.77 0.96
CA GLU A 167 11.02 -24.48 0.89
C GLU A 167 10.06 -23.76 -0.07
N TRP A 168 9.42 -24.53 -0.95
CA TRP A 168 8.46 -23.99 -1.90
C TRP A 168 7.05 -24.01 -1.31
N CYS A 169 6.47 -22.83 -1.14
CA CYS A 169 5.03 -22.64 -0.99
C CYS A 169 4.52 -21.86 -2.21
N GLN A 170 3.44 -22.33 -2.83
CA GLN A 170 2.82 -21.61 -3.93
C GLN A 170 2.22 -20.31 -3.39
N PRO A 171 2.72 -19.13 -3.79
CA PRO A 171 2.23 -17.90 -3.20
C PRO A 171 0.86 -17.53 -3.76
N ASN A 172 0.14 -16.67 -3.03
CA ASN A 172 -1.08 -16.00 -3.49
C ASN A 172 -0.85 -14.51 -3.83
N LEU A 173 -1.92 -13.81 -4.22
CA LEU A 173 -1.82 -12.39 -4.59
C LEU A 173 -1.41 -11.52 -3.42
N GLY A 174 -1.95 -11.79 -2.22
CA GLY A 174 -1.61 -11.12 -0.97
C GLY A 174 -0.13 -11.19 -0.69
N GLU A 175 0.46 -12.38 -0.74
CA GLU A 175 1.89 -12.61 -0.48
C GLU A 175 2.78 -11.87 -1.47
N VAL A 176 2.40 -11.82 -2.76
CA VAL A 176 3.17 -11.09 -3.78
C VAL A 176 3.07 -9.58 -3.57
N VAL A 177 1.88 -9.04 -3.30
CA VAL A 177 1.68 -7.59 -3.12
C VAL A 177 2.29 -7.11 -1.80
N ALA A 178 2.22 -7.92 -0.75
CA ALA A 178 2.74 -7.63 0.57
C ALA A 178 4.16 -8.19 0.80
N CYS A 179 4.88 -8.66 -0.21
CA CYS A 179 6.15 -9.40 -0.05
C CYS A 179 7.27 -8.69 0.72
N ALA A 180 7.15 -7.38 0.95
CA ALA A 180 8.10 -6.58 1.72
C ALA A 180 7.48 -5.91 2.94
N THR A 181 6.33 -6.39 3.42
CA THR A 181 5.81 -6.01 4.74
C THR A 181 6.70 -6.64 5.82
N PRO A 182 6.95 -5.91 6.92
CA PRO A 182 7.71 -6.44 8.05
C PRO A 182 6.98 -7.59 8.75
#